data_AF-A0A1Q5RD26-F1
#
_entry.id   AF-A0A1Q5RD26-F1
#
_cell.length_a   1.000
_cell.length_b   1.000
_cell.length_c   1.000
_cell.angle_alpha   90.00
_cell.angle_beta   90.00
_cell.angle_gamma   90.00
#
_symmetry.space_group_name_H-M   'P 1'
#
loop_
_entity.id
_entity.type
_entity.pdbx_description
1 polymer ?
#
loop_
_entity_poly.entity_id
_entity_poly.type
_entity_poly.pdbx_seq_one_letter_code
_entity_poly.pdbx_strand_id
1 'polypeptide(L)'
;MQQRVNAIVRCLAAEGPEAIALAEVICQLVVKGAELGELEEYEIPDRDAAAAGVVDPPRLKRRGFRREWLERLGVAIERDAFLRMSAGDIVDRLLQPRP
;
A
#
# COMPACT_ATOMS: atom_id res chain seq x y z
N MET A 1 3.41 -10.29 -10.41
CA MET A 1 3.10 -8.95 -9.87
C MET A 1 1.60 -8.62 -9.96
N GLN A 2 0.99 -8.59 -11.16
CA GLN A 2 -0.43 -8.20 -11.35
C GLN A 2 -1.45 -9.01 -10.53
N GLN A 3 -1.26 -10.34 -10.41
CA GLN A 3 -2.16 -11.21 -9.64
C GLN A 3 -2.21 -10.86 -8.15
N ARG A 4 -1.09 -10.45 -7.54
CA ARG A 4 -1.00 -10.12 -6.11
C ARG A 4 -1.63 -8.77 -5.78
N VAL A 5 -1.44 -7.79 -6.67
CA VAL A 5 -2.14 -6.49 -6.56
C VAL A 5 -3.66 -6.70 -6.72
N ASN A 6 -4.08 -7.61 -7.60
CA ASN A 6 -5.50 -7.97 -7.71
C ASN A 6 -6.05 -8.62 -6.44
N ALA A 7 -5.25 -9.36 -5.67
CA ALA A 7 -5.69 -9.93 -4.39
C ALA A 7 -6.00 -8.83 -3.35
N ILE A 8 -5.18 -7.77 -3.30
CA ILE A 8 -5.43 -6.60 -2.44
C ILE A 8 -6.75 -5.93 -2.81
N VAL A 9 -6.95 -5.62 -4.10
CA VAL A 9 -8.18 -4.97 -4.57
C VAL A 9 -9.42 -5.83 -4.31
N ARG A 10 -9.33 -7.14 -4.56
CA ARG A 10 -10.44 -8.08 -4.29
C ARG A 10 -10.78 -8.16 -2.81
N CYS A 11 -9.77 -8.19 -1.94
CA CYS A 11 -9.98 -8.21 -0.49
C CYS A 11 -10.66 -6.92 -0.03
N LEU A 12 -10.18 -5.75 -0.47
CA LEU A 12 -10.83 -4.47 -0.15
C LEU A 12 -12.28 -4.40 -0.64
N ALA A 13 -12.54 -4.89 -1.86
CA ALA A 13 -13.89 -4.88 -2.45
C ALA A 13 -14.88 -5.87 -1.80
N ALA A 14 -14.40 -6.82 -0.98
CA ALA A 14 -15.27 -7.77 -0.29
C ALA A 14 -15.98 -7.13 0.92
N GLU A 15 -15.53 -5.96 1.39
CA GLU A 15 -16.13 -5.18 2.49
C GLU A 15 -16.34 -5.98 3.80
N GLY A 16 -15.60 -7.08 3.99
CA GLY A 16 -15.65 -7.93 5.19
C GLY A 16 -14.63 -7.54 6.27
N PRO A 17 -14.57 -8.28 7.39
CA PRO A 17 -13.60 -8.05 8.46
C PRO A 17 -12.14 -8.02 7.98
N GLU A 18 -11.77 -8.88 7.03
CA GLU A 18 -10.45 -8.92 6.42
C GLU A 18 -10.15 -7.64 5.60
N ALA A 19 -11.17 -7.04 4.98
CA ALA A 19 -11.02 -5.77 4.25
C ALA A 19 -10.69 -4.62 5.20
N ILE A 20 -11.33 -4.60 6.39
CA ILE A 20 -11.06 -3.61 7.44
C ILE A 20 -9.64 -3.79 7.98
N ALA A 21 -9.26 -5.03 8.30
CA ALA A 21 -7.90 -5.34 8.77
C ALA A 21 -6.83 -5.00 7.71
N LEU A 22 -7.12 -5.24 6.43
CA LEU A 22 -6.25 -4.84 5.32
C LEU A 22 -6.11 -3.33 5.22
N ALA A 23 -7.20 -2.57 5.33
CA ALA A 23 -7.16 -1.11 5.34
C ALA A 23 -6.33 -0.59 6.52
N GLU A 24 -6.47 -1.20 7.70
CA GLU A 24 -5.67 -0.86 8.87
C GLU A 24 -4.17 -1.12 8.64
N VAL A 25 -3.81 -2.30 8.11
CA VAL A 25 -2.41 -2.63 7.75
C VAL A 25 -1.83 -1.65 6.75
N ILE A 26 -2.60 -1.26 5.72
CA ILE A 26 -2.19 -0.25 4.74
C ILE A 26 -1.90 1.07 5.45
N CYS A 27 -2.82 1.58 6.27
CA CYS A 27 -2.61 2.83 7.01
C CYS A 27 -1.37 2.77 7.92
N GLN A 28 -1.21 1.69 8.69
CA GLN A 28 -0.07 1.52 9.59
C GLN A 28 1.26 1.39 8.82
N LEU A 29 1.29 0.72 7.68
CA LEU A 29 2.48 0.64 6.82
C LEU A 29 2.92 2.02 6.32
N VAL A 30 2.00 2.91 5.94
CA VAL A 30 2.36 4.27 5.50
C VAL A 30 2.96 5.04 6.66
N VAL A 31 2.31 5.00 7.83
CA VAL A 31 2.74 5.76 9.01
C VAL A 31 4.11 5.28 9.48
N LYS A 32 4.27 3.98 9.78
CA LYS A 32 5.55 3.43 10.22
C LYS A 32 6.64 3.55 9.15
N GLY A 33 6.29 3.37 7.88
CA GLY A 33 7.21 3.58 6.77
C GLY A 33 7.70 5.03 6.67
N ALA A 34 6.84 6.00 6.94
CA ALA A 34 7.20 7.42 6.99
C ALA A 34 8.14 7.72 8.17
N GLU A 35 7.85 7.18 9.35
CA GLU A 35 8.68 7.31 10.55
C GLU A 35 10.10 6.76 10.34
N LEU A 36 10.22 5.68 9.56
CA LEU A 36 11.50 5.06 9.21
C LEU A 36 12.21 5.72 8.02
N GLY A 37 11.58 6.66 7.32
CA GLY A 37 12.12 7.27 6.10
C GLY A 37 12.17 6.33 4.89
N GLU A 38 11.37 5.25 4.91
CA GLU A 38 11.40 4.15 3.93
C GLU A 38 10.37 4.32 2.80
N LEU A 39 9.63 5.44 2.75
CA LEU A 39 8.67 5.68 1.67
C LEU A 39 9.38 5.93 0.33
N GLU A 40 8.85 5.32 -0.73
CA GLU A 40 9.36 5.46 -2.09
C GLU A 40 8.88 6.78 -2.70
N GLU A 41 9.81 7.54 -3.32
CA GLU A 41 9.46 8.75 -4.06
C GLU A 41 8.87 8.38 -5.44
N TYR A 42 7.76 9.02 -5.79
CA TYR A 42 7.13 8.87 -7.10
C TYR A 42 6.50 10.18 -7.57
N GLU A 43 6.23 10.26 -8.86
CA GLU A 43 5.69 11.47 -9.50
C GLU A 43 4.28 11.22 -10.04
N ILE A 44 3.34 12.10 -9.68
CA ILE A 44 1.97 12.07 -10.19
C ILE A 44 1.66 13.36 -10.96
N PRO A 45 0.79 13.33 -11.99
CA PRO A 45 0.31 14.56 -12.60
C PRO A 45 -0.43 15.43 -11.57
N ASP A 46 -0.23 16.74 -11.62
CA ASP A 46 -1.06 17.70 -10.90
C ASP A 46 -2.50 17.65 -11.43
N ARG A 47 -3.40 17.06 -10.65
CA ARG A 47 -4.81 16.89 -11.02
C ARG A 47 -5.57 18.21 -11.05
N ASP A 48 -5.17 19.18 -10.23
CA ASP A 48 -5.84 20.48 -10.18
C ASP A 48 -5.44 21.31 -11.41
N ALA A 49 -4.15 21.27 -11.79
CA ALA A 49 -3.69 21.87 -13.05
C ALA A 49 -4.34 21.22 -14.27
N ALA A 50 -4.45 19.88 -14.27
CA ALA A 50 -5.14 19.15 -15.33
C ALA A 50 -6.63 19.53 -15.42
N ALA A 51 -7.33 19.63 -14.28
CA ALA A 51 -8.73 20.05 -14.22
C ALA A 51 -8.94 21.50 -14.68
N ALA A 52 -7.94 22.37 -14.51
CA ALA A 52 -7.93 23.73 -15.02
C ALA A 52 -7.63 23.84 -16.53
N GLY A 53 -7.39 22.72 -17.22
CA GLY A 53 -7.14 22.69 -18.67
C GLY A 53 -5.68 22.98 -19.06
N VAL A 54 -4.73 22.89 -18.13
CA VAL A 54 -3.30 23.03 -18.45
C VAL A 54 -2.86 21.87 -19.35
N VAL A 55 -2.34 22.20 -20.53
CA VAL A 55 -1.72 21.24 -21.44
C VAL A 55 -0.32 20.92 -20.91
N ASP A 56 -0.08 19.65 -20.56
CA ASP A 56 1.10 19.14 -19.83
C ASP A 56 1.20 19.63 -18.37
N PRO A 57 0.31 19.12 -17.48
CA PRO A 57 0.32 19.51 -16.07
C PRO A 57 1.65 19.10 -15.39
N PRO A 58 2.20 19.95 -14.50
CA PRO A 58 3.44 19.64 -13.81
C PRO A 58 3.33 18.34 -13.00
N ARG A 59 4.44 17.62 -12.85
CA ARG A 59 4.48 16.43 -12.01
C ARG A 59 4.79 16.80 -10.57
N LEU A 60 3.99 16.29 -9.66
CA LEU A 60 4.13 16.48 -8.23
C LEU A 60 4.87 15.29 -7.63
N LYS A 61 5.95 15.58 -6.91
CA LYS A 61 6.66 14.58 -6.10
C LYS A 61 5.81 14.18 -4.90
N ARG A 62 5.70 12.88 -4.67
CA ARG A 62 4.97 12.25 -3.57
C ARG A 62 5.81 11.12 -2.99
N ARG A 63 5.44 10.70 -1.78
CA ARG A 63 6.03 9.57 -1.08
C ARG A 63 4.95 8.58 -0.74
N GLY A 64 5.20 7.31 -1.01
CA GLY A 64 4.20 6.26 -0.86
C GLY A 64 4.82 4.91 -0.59
N PHE A 65 4.01 3.86 -0.68
CA PHE A 65 4.49 2.51 -0.46
C PHE A 65 5.59 2.14 -1.42
N ARG A 66 6.62 1.47 -0.88
CA ARG A 66 7.53 0.70 -1.69
C ARG A 66 6.75 -0.38 -2.44
N ARG A 67 7.03 -0.53 -3.75
CA ARG A 67 6.38 -1.58 -4.56
C ARG A 67 6.49 -2.98 -3.94
N GLU A 68 7.63 -3.28 -3.34
CA GLU A 68 7.87 -4.56 -2.64
C GLU A 68 6.89 -4.82 -1.47
N TRP A 69 6.44 -3.79 -0.76
CA TRP A 69 5.50 -3.96 0.34
C TRP A 69 4.13 -4.40 -0.17
N LEU A 70 3.69 -3.88 -1.33
CA LEU A 70 2.47 -4.32 -1.99
C LEU A 70 2.56 -5.79 -2.41
N GLU A 71 3.71 -6.23 -2.92
CA GLU A 71 3.91 -7.64 -3.26
C GLU A 71 3.85 -8.56 -2.05
N ARG A 72 4.51 -8.14 -0.95
CA ARG A 72 4.52 -8.90 0.30
C ARG A 72 3.14 -8.94 0.94
N LEU A 73 2.39 -7.84 0.87
CA LEU A 73 1.02 -7.73 1.36
C LEU A 73 0.09 -8.67 0.58
N GLY A 74 0.23 -8.76 -0.75
CA GLY A 74 -0.49 -9.75 -1.55
C GLY A 74 -0.22 -11.19 -1.11
N VAL A 75 1.05 -11.53 -0.80
CA VAL A 75 1.39 -12.85 -0.23
C VAL A 75 0.80 -13.07 1.15
N ALA A 76 0.71 -12.03 1.99
CA ALA A 76 0.08 -12.13 3.31
C ALA A 76 -1.42 -12.46 3.20
N ILE A 77 -2.11 -11.86 2.22
CA ILE A 77 -3.52 -12.18 1.90
C ILE A 77 -3.63 -13.63 1.40
N GLU A 78 -2.82 -14.02 0.41
CA GLU A 78 -2.82 -15.39 -0.17
C GLU A 78 -2.54 -16.50 0.87
N ARG A 79 -1.91 -16.15 1.99
CA ARG A 79 -1.58 -17.08 3.08
C ARG A 79 -2.51 -16.94 4.28
N ASP A 80 -3.63 -16.23 4.17
CA ASP A 80 -4.58 -16.03 5.28
C ASP A 80 -3.90 -15.47 6.55
N ALA A 81 -2.93 -14.56 6.38
CA ALA A 81 -2.22 -13.96 7.51
C ALA A 81 -3.19 -13.16 8.41
N PHE A 82 -4.18 -12.52 7.80
CA PHE A 82 -5.19 -11.70 8.47
C PHE A 82 -6.14 -12.51 9.37
N LEU A 83 -6.23 -13.83 9.19
CA LEU A 83 -6.97 -14.71 10.10
C LEU A 83 -6.16 -15.13 11.33
N ARG A 84 -4.83 -14.93 11.31
CA ARG A 84 -3.89 -15.54 12.26
C ARG A 84 -3.00 -14.54 12.98
N MET A 85 -2.98 -13.29 12.53
CA MET A 85 -2.07 -12.26 12.99
C MET A 85 -2.81 -10.94 13.15
N SER A 86 -2.34 -10.14 14.11
CA SER A 86 -2.79 -8.75 14.23
C SER A 86 -2.28 -7.90 13.06
N ALA A 87 -2.94 -6.77 12.80
CA ALA A 87 -2.47 -5.80 11.81
C ALA A 87 -1.03 -5.34 12.13
N GLY A 88 -0.72 -5.09 13.41
CA GLY A 88 0.62 -4.69 13.86
C GLY A 88 1.69 -5.71 13.53
N ASP A 89 1.46 -7.00 13.82
CA ASP A 89 2.42 -8.07 13.52
C ASP A 89 2.64 -8.25 12.02
N ILE A 90 1.59 -8.06 11.22
CA ILE A 90 1.69 -8.09 9.76
C ILE A 90 2.58 -6.94 9.29
N VAL A 91 2.32 -5.72 9.75
CA VAL A 91 3.11 -4.53 9.38
C VAL A 91 4.57 -4.72 9.75
N ASP A 92 4.87 -5.16 10.97
CA ASP A 92 6.25 -5.35 11.43
C ASP A 92 6.98 -6.40 10.58
N ARG A 93 6.31 -7.51 10.21
CA ARG A 93 6.87 -8.48 9.27
C ARG A 93 7.09 -7.92 7.86
N LEU A 94 6.20 -7.06 7.38
CA LEU A 94 6.29 -6.49 6.04
C LEU A 94 7.45 -5.49 5.93
N LEU A 95 7.74 -4.75 6.99
CA LEU A 95 8.83 -3.78 7.08
C LEU A 95 10.22 -4.41 7.27
N GLN A 96 10.30 -5.64 7.78
CA GLN A 96 11.58 -6.32 7.93
C GLN A 96 12.28 -6.53 6.58
N PRO A 97 13.60 -6.27 6.48
CA PRO A 97 14.37 -6.64 5.29
C PRO A 97 14.31 -8.17 5.09
N ARG A 98 14.15 -8.63 3.85
CA ARG A 98 14.24 -10.07 3.57
C ARG A 98 15.73 -10.47 3.54
N PRO A 99 16.06 -11.68 4.03
CA PRO A 99 17.36 -12.28 3.75
C PRO A 99 17.54 -12.58 2.25
#